data_AF-A0A0G0WYE9-F1
#
_entry.id   AF-A0A0G0WYE9-F1
#
_cell.length_a   1.000
_cell.length_b   1.000
_cell.length_c   1.000
_cell.angle_alpha   90.00
_cell.angle_beta   90.00
_cell.angle_gamma   90.00
#
_symmetry.space_group_name_H-M   'P 1'
#
loop_
_entity.id
_entity.type
_entity.pdbx_description
1 polymer ?
#
loop_
_entity_poly.entity_id
_entity_poly.type
_entity_poly.pdbx_seq_one_letter_code
_entity_poly.pdbx_strand_id
1 'polypeptide(L)' 'MKIFIVIPFRNEEKHIGLVVKGVMKYKLPVVLVDDGSTDNSESKIKD' A
#
# COMPACT_ATOMS: atom_id res chain seq x y z
N MET A 1 -7.77 12.75 -17.67
CA MET A 1 -8.05 12.41 -16.26
C MET A 1 -6.92 11.52 -15.76
N LYS A 2 -6.27 11.84 -14.64
CA LYS A 2 -5.24 10.98 -14.04
C LYS A 2 -5.89 10.21 -12.88
N ILE A 3 -5.93 8.89 -12.97
CA ILE A 3 -6.52 8.02 -11.95
C ILE A 3 -5.39 7.57 -11.01
N PHE A 4 -5.64 7.61 -9.70
CA PHE A 4 -4.73 7.16 -8.67
C PHE A 4 -5.41 6.09 -7.82
N ILE A 5 -4.63 5.15 -7.30
CA ILE A 5 -5.06 4.19 -6.29
C ILE A 5 -4.52 4.69 -4.95
N VAL A 6 -5.40 5.07 -4.03
CA VAL A 6 -5.01 5.53 -2.68
C VAL A 6 -5.35 4.42 -1.69
N ILE A 7 -4.37 4.00 -0.88
CA ILE A 7 -4.54 2.94 0.11
C ILE A 7 -4.11 3.48 1.48
N PRO A 8 -5.07 3.85 2.35
CA PRO A 8 -4.78 4.08 3.76
C PRO A 8 -4.53 2.73 4.44
N PHE A 9 -3.58 2.68 5.37
CA PHE A 9 -3.30 1.47 6.15
C PHE A 9 -2.85 1.82 7.58
N ARG A 10 -3.05 0.86 8.50
CA ARG A 10 -2.56 0.92 9.88
C ARG A 10 -2.36 -0.49 10.41
N ASN A 11 -1.14 -0.82 10.83
CA ASN A 11 -0.80 -2.13 11.38
C ASN A 11 -1.17 -3.33 10.47
N GLU A 12 -0.89 -3.21 9.17
CA GLU A 12 -1.19 -4.21 8.14
C GLU A 12 0.04 -5.00 7.69
N GLU A 13 1.00 -5.28 8.59
CA GLU A 13 2.22 -6.04 8.29
C GLU A 13 1.91 -7.38 7.58
N LYS A 14 0.78 -8.01 7.90
CA LYS A 14 0.40 -9.31 7.33
C LYS A 14 -0.08 -9.22 5.87
N HIS A 15 -0.66 -8.11 5.44
CA HIS A 15 -1.42 -8.06 4.18
C HIS A 15 -1.00 -6.94 3.22
N ILE A 16 -0.40 -5.84 3.71
CA ILE A 16 -0.15 -4.65 2.88
C ILE A 16 0.66 -4.97 1.61
N GLY A 17 1.68 -5.83 1.72
CA GLY A 17 2.47 -6.25 0.56
C GLY A 17 1.67 -7.01 -0.50
N LEU A 18 0.68 -7.83 -0.10
CA LEU A 18 -0.21 -8.55 -1.02
C LEU A 18 -1.17 -7.59 -1.72
N VAL A 19 -1.70 -6.61 -0.98
CA VAL A 19 -2.60 -5.58 -1.52
C VAL A 19 -1.86 -4.73 -2.55
N VAL A 20 -0.67 -4.21 -2.20
CA VAL A 20 0.18 -3.42 -3.11
C VAL A 20 0.48 -4.21 -4.38
N LYS A 21 0.97 -5.45 -4.25
CA LYS A 21 1.26 -6.32 -5.41
C LYS A 21 0.01 -6.56 -6.28
N GLY A 22 -1.15 -6.74 -5.66
CA GLY A 22 -2.42 -6.98 -6.36
C GLY A 22 -2.90 -5.79 -7.19
N VAL A 23 -2.63 -4.56 -6.75
CA VAL A 23 -3.03 -3.34 -7.47
C VAL A 23 -2.04 -2.92 -8.55
N MET A 24 -0.78 -3.36 -8.50
CA MET A 24 0.24 -3.03 -9.51
C MET A 24 -0.17 -3.44 -10.94
N LYS A 25 -1.03 -4.46 -11.10
CA LYS A 25 -1.55 -4.90 -12.41
C LYS A 25 -2.30 -3.81 -13.19
N TYR A 26 -2.85 -2.82 -12.48
CA TYR A 26 -3.61 -1.74 -13.10
C TYR A 26 -2.72 -0.66 -13.74
N LYS A 27 -1.40 -0.67 -13.47
CA LYS A 27 -0.44 0.32 -14.00
C LYS A 27 -0.87 1.77 -13.74
N LEU A 28 -1.53 1.99 -12.60
CA LEU A 28 -1.92 3.30 -12.12
C LEU A 28 -0.94 3.75 -11.02
N PRO A 29 -0.69 5.05 -10.86
CA PRO A 29 0.05 5.56 -9.71
C PRO A 29 -0.64 5.15 -8.40
N VAL A 30 0.16 4.64 -7.45
CA VAL A 30 -0.31 4.19 -6.13
C VAL A 30 0.21 5.15 -5.07
N VAL A 31 -0.67 5.60 -4.17
CA VAL A 31 -0.32 6.44 -3.01
C VAL A 31 -0.71 5.66 -1.75
N LEU A 32 0.28 5.34 -0.94
CA LEU A 32 0.09 4.68 0.36
C LEU A 32 0.10 5.75 1.45
N VAL A 33 -0.86 5.69 2.37
CA VAL A 33 -0.98 6.64 3.48
C VAL A 33 -1.01 5.86 4.78
N ASP A 34 0.08 5.93 5.55
CA ASP A 34 0.15 5.31 6.87
C ASP A 34 -0.58 6.18 7.92
N ASP A 35 -1.49 5.58 8.69
CA ASP A 35 -2.17 6.20 9.82
C ASP A 35 -1.43 5.95 11.15
N GLY A 36 -0.10 6.12 11.13
CA GLY A 36 0.77 5.98 12.30
C GLY A 36 0.87 4.54 12.78
N SER A 37 1.29 3.62 11.90
CA SER A 37 1.53 2.23 12.24
C SER A 37 2.62 2.11 13.33
N THR A 38 2.44 1.15 14.21
CA THR A 38 3.39 0.81 15.29
C THR A 38 3.99 -0.58 15.11
N ASP A 39 3.73 -1.22 13.97
CA ASP A 39 4.29 -2.50 13.56
C ASP A 39 5.24 -2.34 12.36
N ASN A 40 5.67 -3.45 11.75
CA ASN A 40 6.59 -3.41 10.62
C ASN A 40 5.88 -3.34 9.25
N SER A 41 4.68 -2.73 9.16
CA SER A 41 3.92 -2.58 7.90
C SER A 41 4.76 -2.00 6.76
N GLU A 42 5.51 -0.92 7.02
CA GLU A 42 6.33 -0.26 6.00
C GLU A 42 7.37 -1.19 5.37
N SER A 43 7.96 -2.09 6.18
CA SER A 43 8.97 -3.04 5.70
C SER A 43 8.44 -4.08 4.70
N LYS A 44 7.12 -4.20 4.59
CA LYS A 44 6.44 -5.16 3.70
C LYS A 44 6.03 -4.54 2.37
N ILE A 45 6.11 -3.23 2.26
CA ILE A 45 5.93 -2.51 1.00
C ILE A 45 7.28 -2.62 0.26
N LYS A 46 7.31 -3.37 -0.84
CA LYS A 46 8.49 -3.54 -1.69
C LYS A 46 8.20 -2.97 -3.07
N ASP A 47 9.22 -2.34 -3.66
CA ASP A 47 9.21 -1.85 -5.05
C ASP A 47 8.94 -2.98 -6.07
#